data_AF-E3FWU8-F1
#
_entry.id   AF-E3FWU8-F1
#
_cell.length_a   1.000
_cell.length_b   1.000
_cell.length_c   1.000
_cell.angle_alpha   90.00
_cell.angle_beta   90.00
_cell.angle_gamma   90.00
#
_symmetry.space_group_name_H-M   'P 1'
#
loop_
_entity.id
_entity.type
_entity.pdbx_description
1 polymer ?
#
loop_
_entity_poly.entity_id
_entity_poly.type
_entity_poly.pdbx_seq_one_letter_code
_entity_poly.pdbx_strand_id
1 'polypeptide(L)'
;MRPSPPFASRHPALYRRLLFVPLFLALQACCLGEPRKALDTPPDRECQTGVEVGYDIAIWECIQENRVVAYRSSSAFGSCSGITEERVPCGELTPFETANADEVQQECASP
;
A
#
# COMPACT_ATOMS: atom_id res chain seq x y z
N MET A 1 67.85 -11.83 -35.58
CA MET A 1 67.14 -13.02 -35.06
C MET A 1 65.86 -12.55 -34.34
N ARG A 2 64.74 -13.25 -34.60
CA ARG A 2 63.35 -13.09 -34.08
C ARG A 2 63.23 -13.27 -32.54
N PRO A 3 62.06 -13.09 -31.87
CA PRO A 3 60.72 -12.61 -32.33
C PRO A 3 60.02 -11.57 -31.39
N SER A 4 58.91 -10.98 -31.86
CA SER A 4 57.86 -10.30 -31.06
C SER A 4 57.01 -11.29 -30.23
N PRO A 5 56.21 -10.83 -29.26
CA PRO A 5 54.76 -10.95 -29.48
C PRO A 5 53.91 -9.71 -29.09
N PRO A 6 52.62 -9.68 -29.50
CA PRO A 6 51.78 -8.48 -29.56
C PRO A 6 50.57 -8.58 -28.63
N PHE A 7 50.29 -7.59 -27.77
CA PHE A 7 49.02 -7.56 -27.03
C PHE A 7 48.78 -6.13 -26.54
N ALA A 8 47.60 -5.57 -26.49
CA ALA A 8 46.30 -5.79 -27.12
C ALA A 8 45.47 -4.62 -26.56
N SER A 9 44.49 -4.17 -27.32
CA SER A 9 43.46 -3.25 -26.87
C SER A 9 42.78 -3.72 -25.57
N ARG A 10 42.29 -2.76 -24.77
CA ARG A 10 40.92 -2.74 -24.17
C ARG A 10 40.79 -1.70 -23.04
N HIS A 11 40.26 -0.53 -23.36
CA HIS A 11 39.20 0.04 -22.53
C HIS A 11 37.85 -0.49 -23.11
N PRO A 12 36.70 -0.53 -22.40
CA PRO A 12 36.40 -0.15 -21.02
C PRO A 12 35.59 -1.22 -20.24
N ALA A 13 35.90 -1.45 -18.96
CA ALA A 13 35.15 -2.36 -18.09
C ALA A 13 34.34 -1.57 -17.03
N LEU A 14 33.43 -0.69 -17.45
CA LEU A 14 32.61 0.11 -16.51
C LEU A 14 31.14 0.23 -16.92
N TYR A 15 30.57 -0.79 -17.59
CA TYR A 15 29.15 -0.75 -18.00
C TYR A 15 28.33 -1.98 -17.56
N ARG A 16 28.77 -2.67 -16.50
CA ARG A 16 28.12 -3.91 -16.03
C ARG A 16 27.88 -3.91 -14.51
N ARG A 17 27.44 -2.79 -13.94
CA ARG A 17 27.06 -2.70 -12.52
C ARG A 17 25.79 -1.87 -12.23
N LEU A 18 25.07 -1.40 -13.24
CA LEU A 18 23.95 -0.46 -13.06
C LEU A 18 22.54 -1.06 -13.19
N LEU A 19 22.39 -2.39 -13.35
CA LEU A 19 21.08 -3.03 -13.57
C LEU A 19 20.41 -3.64 -12.31
N PHE A 20 21.05 -3.59 -11.14
CA PHE A 20 20.49 -4.21 -9.92
C PHE A 20 19.75 -3.25 -8.97
N VAL A 21 19.86 -1.94 -9.18
CA VAL A 21 19.21 -0.92 -8.32
C VAL A 21 17.70 -0.79 -8.52
N PRO A 22 17.11 -0.88 -9.74
CA PRO A 22 15.68 -0.61 -9.91
C PRO A 22 14.77 -1.71 -9.34
N LEU A 23 15.28 -2.94 -9.15
CA LEU A 23 14.48 -4.07 -8.66
C LEU A 23 14.18 -3.98 -7.15
N PHE A 24 15.10 -3.43 -6.36
CA PHE A 24 14.90 -3.26 -4.91
C PHE A 24 13.93 -2.12 -4.56
N LEU A 25 13.82 -1.09 -5.41
CA LEU A 25 12.91 0.04 -5.20
C LEU A 25 11.43 -0.33 -5.44
N ALA A 26 11.15 -1.25 -6.37
CA ALA A 26 9.77 -1.68 -6.66
C ALA A 26 9.13 -2.48 -5.52
N LEU A 27 9.93 -3.18 -4.71
CA LEU A 27 9.43 -4.02 -3.60
C LEU A 27 9.07 -3.22 -2.34
N GLN A 28 9.54 -1.98 -2.19
CA GLN A 28 9.26 -1.18 -0.99
C GLN A 28 7.93 -0.41 -1.06
N ALA A 29 7.31 -0.30 -2.24
CA ALA A 29 6.07 0.44 -2.42
C ALA A 29 4.83 -0.26 -1.84
N CYS A 30 4.88 -1.58 -1.56
CA CYS A 30 3.72 -2.33 -1.08
C CYS A 30 3.34 -2.03 0.39
N CYS A 31 4.17 -1.29 1.13
CA CYS A 31 3.98 -1.02 2.56
C CYS A 31 3.64 0.43 2.92
N LEU A 32 3.64 1.34 1.95
CA LEU A 32 3.65 2.78 2.20
C LEU A 32 2.29 3.38 1.89
N GLY A 33 1.35 3.21 2.82
CA GLY A 33 0.06 3.89 2.74
C GLY A 33 -0.75 3.76 4.02
N GLU A 34 -1.26 4.89 4.51
CA GLU A 34 -2.30 4.94 5.54
C GLU A 34 -3.66 5.03 4.84
N PRO A 35 -4.69 4.26 5.24
CA PRO A 35 -6.01 4.30 4.60
C PRO A 35 -6.61 5.71 4.49
N ARG A 36 -6.40 6.58 5.49
CA ARG A 36 -6.84 7.99 5.47
C ARG A 36 -6.30 8.83 4.31
N LYS A 37 -5.20 8.39 3.68
CA LYS A 37 -4.58 9.05 2.52
C LYS A 37 -5.08 8.50 1.18
N ALA A 38 -6.08 7.62 1.19
CA ALA A 38 -6.70 7.15 -0.05
C ALA A 38 -7.33 8.31 -0.84
N LEU A 39 -7.88 9.31 -0.15
CA LEU A 39 -8.41 10.55 -0.73
C LEU A 39 -7.67 11.77 -0.17
N ASP A 40 -7.69 12.87 -0.92
CA ASP A 40 -7.14 14.18 -0.49
C ASP A 40 -8.01 14.86 0.59
N THR A 41 -9.24 14.39 0.77
CA THR A 41 -10.18 14.88 1.78
C THR A 41 -10.08 14.05 3.06
N PRO A 42 -10.17 14.67 4.25
CA PRO A 42 -10.16 13.93 5.51
C PRO A 42 -11.39 12.99 5.58
N PRO A 43 -11.24 11.77 6.13
CA PRO A 43 -12.36 10.86 6.38
C PRO A 43 -13.27 11.37 7.49
N ASP A 44 -14.53 10.96 7.44
CA ASP A 44 -15.51 11.24 8.49
C ASP A 44 -15.25 10.39 9.74
N ARG A 45 -14.75 9.16 9.54
CA ARG A 45 -14.41 8.24 10.61
C ARG A 45 -13.10 7.51 10.33
N GLU A 46 -12.28 7.36 11.37
CA GLU A 46 -11.05 6.57 11.37
C GLU A 46 -11.06 5.65 12.59
N CYS A 47 -10.67 4.40 12.40
CA CYS A 47 -10.72 3.38 13.45
C CYS A 47 -9.72 2.26 13.16
N GLN A 48 -9.45 1.47 14.19
CA GLN A 48 -8.59 0.29 14.11
C GLN A 48 -9.26 -0.87 14.86
N THR A 49 -9.50 -2.00 14.18
CA THR A 49 -10.23 -3.14 14.77
C THR A 49 -9.34 -4.15 15.51
N GLY A 50 -8.04 -3.87 15.64
CA GLY A 50 -7.10 -4.71 16.37
C GLY A 50 -5.64 -4.32 16.14
N VAL A 51 -4.75 -4.65 17.10
CA VAL A 51 -3.32 -4.29 17.06
C VAL A 51 -2.44 -5.39 16.44
N GLU A 52 -2.72 -6.66 16.73
CA GLU A 52 -1.95 -7.79 16.18
C GLU A 52 -2.62 -8.43 14.96
N VAL A 53 -3.95 -8.47 14.97
CA VAL A 53 -4.82 -8.94 13.88
C VAL A 53 -6.03 -8.01 13.84
N GLY A 54 -6.20 -7.27 12.75
CA GLY A 54 -7.32 -6.36 12.55
C GLY A 54 -7.17 -5.56 11.27
N TYR A 55 -7.86 -4.43 11.19
CA TYR A 55 -7.75 -3.49 10.10
C TYR A 55 -7.52 -2.07 10.59
N ASP A 56 -6.71 -1.31 9.85
CA ASP A 56 -6.77 0.16 9.88
C ASP A 56 -7.80 0.58 8.83
N ILE A 57 -8.76 1.43 9.20
CA ILE A 57 -9.92 1.76 8.38
C ILE A 57 -10.13 3.28 8.37
N ALA A 58 -10.43 3.82 7.18
CA ALA A 58 -10.88 5.19 6.97
C ALA A 58 -12.18 5.18 6.16
N ILE A 59 -13.18 5.92 6.63
CA ILE A 59 -14.54 5.95 6.07
C ILE A 59 -14.90 7.38 5.70
N TRP A 60 -15.32 7.58 4.46
CA TRP A 60 -16.03 8.76 3.99
C TRP A 60 -17.49 8.38 3.77
N GLU A 61 -18.40 8.95 4.55
CA GLU A 61 -19.81 8.56 4.53
C GLU A 61 -20.51 8.98 3.27
N CYS A 62 -20.19 10.18 2.78
CA CYS A 62 -20.69 10.67 1.51
C CYS A 62 -19.77 11.74 0.92
N ILE A 63 -18.94 11.35 -0.03
CA ILE A 63 -18.10 12.23 -0.83
C ILE A 63 -18.34 11.99 -2.32
N GLN A 64 -18.64 13.07 -3.06
CA GLN A 64 -18.93 12.99 -4.50
C GLN A 64 -20.00 11.91 -4.80
N GLU A 65 -21.10 11.91 -4.03
CA GLU A 65 -22.22 10.96 -4.16
C GLU A 65 -21.88 9.49 -3.84
N ASN A 66 -20.69 9.22 -3.29
CA ASN A 66 -20.25 7.88 -2.90
C ASN A 66 -19.87 7.81 -1.42
N ARG A 67 -20.25 6.72 -0.77
CA ARG A 67 -19.57 6.23 0.43
C ARG A 67 -18.27 5.54 0.00
N VAL A 68 -17.16 5.88 0.64
CA VAL A 68 -15.85 5.31 0.36
C VAL A 68 -15.28 4.72 1.63
N VAL A 69 -14.77 3.49 1.56
CA VAL A 69 -14.07 2.83 2.65
C VAL A 69 -12.69 2.41 2.15
N ALA A 70 -11.66 2.94 2.78
CA ALA A 70 -10.30 2.50 2.58
C ALA A 70 -9.85 1.69 3.80
N TYR A 71 -9.25 0.53 3.58
CA TYR A 71 -8.79 -0.34 4.65
C TYR A 71 -7.51 -1.10 4.29
N ARG A 72 -6.75 -1.48 5.32
CA ARG A 72 -5.60 -2.40 5.21
C ARG A 72 -5.54 -3.28 6.45
N SER A 73 -4.92 -4.45 6.37
CA SER A 73 -4.72 -5.28 7.57
C SER A 73 -3.71 -4.63 8.53
N SER A 74 -4.06 -4.54 9.80
CA SER A 74 -3.18 -4.14 10.90
C SER A 74 -2.39 -5.36 11.40
N SER A 75 -1.64 -6.02 10.51
CA SER A 75 -0.80 -7.15 10.93
C SER A 75 0.57 -6.69 11.44
N ALA A 76 0.87 -6.94 12.72
CA ALA A 76 2.23 -6.83 13.24
C ALA A 76 3.14 -7.96 12.71
N PHE A 77 2.53 -9.09 12.35
CA PHE A 77 3.19 -10.32 11.91
C PHE A 77 2.97 -10.55 10.40
N GLY A 78 3.62 -9.73 9.58
CA GLY A 78 4.04 -10.17 8.25
C GLY A 78 2.96 -10.36 7.19
N SER A 79 2.35 -9.28 6.74
CA SER A 79 2.43 -8.89 5.32
C SER A 79 1.94 -7.45 5.22
N CYS A 80 2.68 -6.60 4.53
CA CYS A 80 2.12 -5.33 4.13
C CYS A 80 1.03 -5.61 3.10
N SER A 81 -0.23 -5.56 3.53
CA SER A 81 -1.34 -5.49 2.59
C SER A 81 -1.39 -4.08 2.02
N GLY A 82 -1.52 -3.95 0.71
CA GLY A 82 -1.88 -2.68 0.10
C GLY A 82 -3.21 -2.15 0.67
N ILE A 83 -3.43 -0.84 0.54
CA ILE A 83 -4.74 -0.26 0.84
C ILE A 83 -5.73 -0.77 -0.20
N THR A 84 -6.84 -1.32 0.28
CA THR A 84 -8.01 -1.61 -0.55
C THR A 84 -9.00 -0.48 -0.38
N GLU A 85 -9.58 -0.02 -1.49
CA GLU A 85 -10.62 1.01 -1.51
C GLU A 85 -11.89 0.41 -2.10
N GLU A 86 -13.00 0.59 -1.40
CA GLU A 86 -14.33 0.23 -1.87
C GLU A 86 -15.21 1.48 -1.97
N ARG A 87 -16.05 1.53 -3.00
CA ARG A 87 -16.99 2.62 -3.24
C ARG A 87 -18.38 2.08 -3.52
N VAL A 88 -19.37 2.70 -2.88
CA VAL A 88 -20.80 2.45 -3.11
C VAL A 88 -21.56 3.78 -3.05
N PRO A 89 -22.80 3.87 -3.59
CA PRO A 89 -23.61 5.07 -3.43
C PRO A 89 -23.79 5.47 -1.96
N CYS A 90 -23.92 6.77 -1.67
CA CYS A 90 -24.18 7.24 -0.31
C CYS A 90 -25.44 6.57 0.28
N GLY A 91 -25.34 6.10 1.53
CA GLY A 91 -26.43 5.41 2.23
C GLY A 91 -26.41 3.88 2.09
N GLU A 92 -25.55 3.34 1.23
CA GLU A 92 -25.26 1.90 1.18
C GLU A 92 -24.01 1.56 2.01
N LEU A 93 -23.87 0.31 2.43
CA LEU A 93 -22.66 -0.20 3.08
C LEU A 93 -21.76 -0.88 2.05
N THR A 94 -20.45 -0.71 2.18
CA THR A 94 -19.53 -1.43 1.29
C THR A 94 -19.50 -2.93 1.64
N PRO A 95 -19.03 -3.79 0.72
CA PRO A 95 -18.81 -5.21 1.02
C PRO A 95 -17.96 -5.45 2.27
N PHE A 96 -16.90 -4.67 2.47
CA PHE A 96 -16.06 -4.72 3.66
C PHE A 96 -16.85 -4.43 4.94
N GLU A 97 -17.66 -3.38 4.96
CA GLU A 97 -18.47 -3.03 6.13
C GLU A 97 -19.54 -4.07 6.41
N THR A 98 -20.11 -4.65 5.36
CA THR A 98 -21.09 -5.75 5.50
C THR A 98 -20.44 -7.00 6.08
N ALA A 99 -19.21 -7.31 5.67
CA ALA A 99 -18.47 -8.48 6.14
C ALA A 99 -17.92 -8.31 7.58
N ASN A 100 -17.65 -7.08 8.01
CA ASN A 100 -17.03 -6.77 9.31
C ASN A 100 -17.93 -5.86 10.18
N ALA A 101 -19.26 -5.99 10.04
CA ALA A 101 -20.22 -5.05 10.61
C ALA A 101 -20.08 -4.85 12.12
N ASP A 102 -19.90 -5.93 12.89
CA ASP A 102 -19.77 -5.86 14.35
C ASP A 102 -18.52 -5.08 14.78
N GLU A 103 -17.38 -5.33 14.12
CA GLU A 103 -16.10 -4.68 14.43
C GLU A 103 -16.13 -3.20 14.02
N VAL A 104 -16.63 -2.91 12.83
CA VAL A 104 -16.78 -1.53 12.33
C VAL A 104 -17.75 -0.75 13.21
N GLN A 105 -18.85 -1.37 13.67
CA GLN A 105 -19.81 -0.68 14.52
C GLN A 105 -19.29 -0.44 15.94
N GLN A 106 -18.43 -1.31 16.47
CA GLN A 106 -17.84 -1.14 17.81
C GLN A 106 -16.70 -0.12 17.81
N GLU A 107 -15.79 -0.23 16.85
CA GLU A 107 -14.52 0.50 16.85
C GLU A 107 -14.58 1.79 16.01
N CYS A 108 -15.50 1.86 15.05
CA CYS A 108 -15.72 3.02 14.18
C CYS A 108 -17.05 3.72 14.48
N ALA A 109 -17.61 3.51 15.67
CA ALA A 109 -18.72 4.32 16.15
C ALA A 109 -18.27 5.79 16.26
N SER A 110 -19.07 6.71 15.72
CA SER A 110 -18.88 8.14 16.00
C SER A 110 -19.01 8.38 17.51
N PRO A 111 -18.21 9.29 18.10
CA PRO A 111 -18.49 9.83 19.43
C PRO A 111 -19.85 10.57 19.48
#